data_AF-A0AAW3KDI4-F1
#
_entry.id   AF-A0AAW3KDI4-F1
#
_cell.length_a   1.000
_cell.length_b   1.000
_cell.length_c   1.000
_cell.angle_alpha   90.00
_cell.angle_beta   90.00
_cell.angle_gamma   90.00
#
_symmetry.space_group_name_H-M   'P 1'
#
loop_
_entity.id
_entity.type
_entity.pdbx_description
1 polymer ?
#
loop_
_entity_poly.entity_id
_entity_poly.type
_entity_poly.pdbx_seq_one_letter_code
_entity_poly.pdbx_strand_id
1 'polypeptide(L)'
;MLLNSSGGYPSVALKIARDIQKHPDVEVDVKGVCVSACASYLAIAGQHLKIECDSVVAWHGGLGNPEDEARSMRAENIPEGLVVAYAAWLKAFHADESDFYVRAGVDIALLADSEKAVSALDLDESYTLDAVTGEYSYSTSAGVWVPSMRSLKKYGVKDLKYCRDDGATEIGKALKKNGYSVKFSTATFH
;
A
#
# COMPACT_ATOMS: atom_id res chain seq x y z
N MET A 1 9.60 -14.18 9.09
CA MET A 1 9.00 -14.15 7.74
C MET A 1 9.86 -13.26 6.86
N LEU A 2 10.18 -13.73 5.66
CA LEU A 2 10.91 -12.95 4.65
C LEU A 2 9.94 -12.34 3.64
N LEU A 3 10.00 -11.03 3.41
CA LEU A 3 9.14 -10.30 2.47
C LEU A 3 9.94 -9.73 1.30
N ASN A 4 9.48 -10.04 0.10
CA ASN A 4 9.86 -9.39 -1.15
C ASN A 4 8.67 -9.47 -2.12
N SER A 5 7.81 -8.45 -2.13
CA SER A 5 6.55 -8.45 -2.87
C SER A 5 6.10 -7.03 -3.24
N SER A 6 5.59 -6.88 -4.46
CA SER A 6 4.89 -5.69 -4.95
C SER A 6 3.50 -5.47 -4.35
N GLY A 7 2.99 -6.46 -3.59
CA GLY A 7 1.62 -6.49 -3.08
C GLY A 7 0.77 -7.54 -3.78
N GLY A 8 -0.51 -7.25 -3.99
CA GLY A 8 -1.50 -8.17 -4.56
C GLY A 8 -2.87 -7.96 -3.93
N TYR A 9 -3.64 -9.05 -3.83
CA TYR A 9 -5.01 -9.00 -3.29
C TYR A 9 -5.04 -8.62 -1.80
N PRO A 10 -5.64 -7.47 -1.44
CA PRO A 10 -5.68 -6.99 -0.04
C PRO A 10 -6.32 -8.00 0.92
N SER A 11 -7.41 -8.66 0.52
CA SER A 11 -8.10 -9.64 1.35
C SER A 11 -7.28 -10.89 1.65
N VAL A 12 -6.40 -11.30 0.74
CA VAL A 12 -5.49 -12.45 0.96
C VAL A 12 -4.36 -12.02 1.89
N ALA A 13 -3.73 -10.88 1.61
CA ALA A 13 -2.65 -10.35 2.44
C ALA A 13 -3.12 -10.08 3.89
N LEU A 14 -4.32 -9.51 4.06
CA LEU A 14 -4.91 -9.26 5.38
C LEU A 14 -5.17 -10.56 6.16
N LYS A 15 -5.63 -11.63 5.49
CA LYS A 15 -5.81 -12.94 6.14
C LYS A 15 -4.48 -13.52 6.62
N ILE A 16 -3.44 -13.47 5.78
CA ILE A 16 -2.09 -13.90 6.16
C ILE A 16 -1.57 -13.05 7.32
N ALA A 17 -1.76 -11.73 7.27
CA ALA A 17 -1.34 -10.81 8.32
C ALA A 17 -2.02 -11.11 9.68
N ARG A 18 -3.31 -11.42 9.67
CA ARG A 18 -4.04 -11.85 10.88
C ARG A 18 -3.53 -13.17 11.43
N ASP A 19 -3.11 -14.10 10.57
CA ASP A 19 -2.49 -15.33 11.04
C ASP A 19 -1.12 -15.04 11.66
N ILE A 20 -0.30 -14.17 11.07
CA ILE A 20 0.98 -13.72 11.65
C ILE A 20 0.77 -13.09 13.04
N GLN A 21 -0.25 -12.25 13.23
CA GLN A 21 -0.54 -11.62 14.53
C GLN A 21 -0.84 -12.63 15.66
N LYS A 22 -1.20 -13.88 15.34
CA LYS A 22 -1.38 -14.95 16.33
C LYS A 22 -0.06 -15.57 16.79
N HIS A 23 1.04 -15.26 16.12
CA HIS A 23 2.39 -15.79 16.37
C HIS A 23 3.33 -14.64 16.75
N PRO A 24 3.36 -14.23 18.04
CA PRO A 24 4.08 -13.04 18.48
C PRO A 24 5.61 -13.12 18.30
N ASP A 25 6.13 -14.32 18.12
CA ASP A 25 7.55 -14.63 17.86
C ASP A 25 7.96 -14.43 16.39
N VAL A 26 7.01 -14.15 15.49
CA VAL A 26 7.32 -13.93 14.08
C VAL A 26 7.93 -12.54 13.88
N GLU A 27 9.23 -12.53 13.60
CA GLU A 27 9.93 -11.36 13.05
C GLU A 27 9.60 -11.21 11.56
N VAL A 28 9.35 -9.99 11.11
CA VAL A 28 9.15 -9.66 9.69
C VAL A 28 10.41 -8.99 9.17
N ASP A 29 11.01 -9.56 8.12
CA ASP A 29 12.24 -9.09 7.50
C ASP A 29 12.00 -8.80 6.02
N VAL A 30 12.14 -7.54 5.63
CA VAL A 30 11.98 -7.09 4.24
C VAL A 30 13.35 -7.11 3.55
N LYS A 31 13.47 -7.96 2.53
CA LYS A 31 14.65 -8.09 1.65
C LYS A 31 14.27 -7.91 0.20
N GLY A 32 14.31 -6.67 -0.25
CA GLY A 32 13.93 -6.23 -1.58
C GLY A 32 12.87 -5.15 -1.49
N VAL A 33 11.69 -5.40 -2.04
CA VAL A 33 10.56 -4.46 -1.98
C VAL A 33 9.39 -5.05 -1.19
N CYS A 34 8.68 -4.21 -0.47
CA CYS A 34 7.38 -4.55 0.11
C CYS A 34 6.43 -3.39 -0.12
N VAL A 35 5.56 -3.51 -1.12
CA VAL A 35 4.72 -2.42 -1.60
C VAL A 35 3.24 -2.79 -1.49
N SER A 36 2.35 -1.80 -1.44
CA SER A 36 0.90 -2.02 -1.52
C SER A 36 0.44 -2.94 -0.39
N ALA A 37 -0.36 -3.97 -0.68
CA ALA A 37 -0.83 -4.96 0.29
C ALA A 37 0.30 -5.63 1.11
N CYS A 38 1.53 -5.75 0.58
CA CYS A 38 2.66 -6.21 1.38
C CYS A 38 2.96 -5.21 2.51
N ALA A 39 3.06 -3.93 2.18
CA ALA A 39 3.36 -2.87 3.13
C ALA A 39 2.20 -2.63 4.11
N SER A 40 0.97 -2.57 3.59
CA SER A 40 -0.24 -2.28 4.37
C SER A 40 -0.59 -3.38 5.37
N TYR A 41 -0.25 -4.63 5.09
CA TYR A 41 -0.67 -5.76 5.92
C TYR A 41 0.50 -6.58 6.43
N LEU A 42 1.32 -7.15 5.54
CA LEU A 42 2.33 -8.13 5.94
C LEU A 42 3.50 -7.50 6.71
N ALA A 43 3.97 -6.33 6.28
CA ALA A 43 5.10 -5.63 6.90
C ALA A 43 4.83 -5.27 8.36
N ILE A 44 3.58 -4.91 8.68
CA ILE A 44 3.18 -4.45 10.02
C ILE A 44 2.47 -5.53 10.84
N ALA A 45 2.41 -6.77 10.34
CA ALA A 45 1.73 -7.87 11.03
C ALA A 45 2.52 -8.45 12.21
N GLY A 46 3.85 -8.46 12.11
CA GLY A 46 4.74 -8.97 13.15
C GLY A 46 5.06 -7.93 14.22
N GLN A 47 5.53 -8.37 15.39
CA GLN A 47 5.94 -7.45 16.46
C GLN A 47 7.25 -6.72 16.16
N HIS A 48 8.09 -7.31 15.32
CA HIS A 48 9.40 -6.78 14.94
C HIS A 48 9.47 -6.64 13.43
N LEU A 49 9.73 -5.42 12.94
CA LEU A 49 9.94 -5.14 11.52
C LEU A 49 11.40 -4.77 11.28
N LYS A 50 12.08 -5.59 10.47
CA LYS A 50 13.39 -5.29 9.91
C LYS A 50 13.25 -4.94 8.44
N ILE A 51 13.86 -3.84 8.03
CA ILE A 51 13.97 -3.43 6.63
C ILE A 51 15.47 -3.33 6.32
N GLU A 52 15.98 -4.21 5.46
CA GLU A 52 17.41 -4.21 5.11
C GLU A 52 17.82 -2.94 4.34
N CYS A 53 19.12 -2.66 4.33
CA CYS A 53 19.66 -1.38 3.85
C CYS A 53 19.62 -1.19 2.35
N ASP A 54 19.28 -2.23 1.59
CA ASP A 54 19.01 -2.18 0.15
C ASP A 54 17.51 -2.36 -0.16
N SER A 55 16.66 -2.38 0.87
CA SER A 55 15.23 -2.68 0.76
C SER A 55 14.33 -1.45 0.91
N VAL A 56 13.10 -1.57 0.43
CA VAL A 56 12.11 -0.48 0.43
C VAL A 56 10.75 -1.01 0.87
N VAL A 57 10.11 -0.30 1.79
CA VAL A 57 8.69 -0.49 2.10
C VAL A 57 7.92 0.75 1.66
N ALA A 58 6.84 0.58 0.90
CA ALA A 58 6.13 1.71 0.30
C ALA A 58 4.61 1.51 0.23
N TRP A 59 3.87 2.58 0.47
CA TRP A 59 2.40 2.61 0.45
C TRP A 59 1.90 3.48 -0.70
N HIS A 60 0.65 3.31 -1.11
CA HIS A 60 0.02 4.17 -2.13
C HIS A 60 -1.46 4.45 -1.85
N GLY A 61 -1.90 4.22 -0.60
CA GLY A 61 -3.29 4.33 -0.18
C GLY A 61 -3.90 3.01 0.29
N GLY A 62 -5.17 3.10 0.68
CA GLY A 62 -6.05 1.96 0.90
C GLY A 62 -7.00 1.76 -0.27
N LEU A 63 -7.98 0.88 -0.10
CA LEU A 63 -9.12 0.83 -1.03
C LEU A 63 -10.02 2.04 -0.81
N GLY A 64 -10.71 2.50 -1.86
CA GLY A 64 -11.65 3.62 -1.78
C GLY A 64 -12.79 3.38 -0.78
N ASN A 65 -13.53 4.43 -0.42
CA ASN A 65 -14.71 4.24 0.43
C ASN A 65 -15.87 3.60 -0.36
N PRO A 66 -16.74 2.82 0.28
CA PRO A 66 -17.83 2.10 -0.39
C PRO A 66 -18.76 2.99 -1.23
N GLU A 67 -19.07 4.19 -0.73
CA GLU A 67 -20.00 5.11 -1.37
C GLU A 67 -19.44 5.72 -2.66
N ASP A 68 -18.16 6.11 -2.64
CA ASP A 68 -17.48 6.71 -3.78
C ASP A 68 -17.17 5.68 -4.86
N GLU A 69 -16.74 4.48 -4.47
CA GLU A 69 -16.55 3.34 -5.38
C GLU A 69 -17.88 2.94 -6.03
N ALA A 70 -18.96 2.83 -5.24
CA ALA A 70 -20.28 2.53 -5.78
C ALA A 70 -20.77 3.62 -6.74
N ARG A 71 -20.43 4.89 -6.47
CA ARG A 71 -20.74 6.00 -7.37
C ARG A 71 -19.94 5.91 -8.67
N SER A 72 -18.65 5.60 -8.61
CA SER A 72 -17.78 5.40 -9.79
C SER A 72 -18.30 4.25 -10.65
N MET A 73 -18.56 3.09 -10.04
CA MET A 73 -19.07 1.92 -10.75
C MET A 73 -20.43 2.18 -11.43
N ARG A 74 -21.33 2.97 -10.80
CA ARG A 74 -22.58 3.38 -11.45
C ARG A 74 -22.34 4.31 -12.64
N ALA A 75 -21.40 5.24 -12.54
CA ALA A 75 -21.02 6.12 -13.65
C ALA A 75 -20.46 5.32 -14.84
N GLU A 76 -19.82 4.19 -14.57
CA GLU A 76 -19.32 3.23 -15.56
C GLU A 76 -20.38 2.22 -16.05
N ASN A 77 -21.65 2.38 -15.64
CA ASN A 77 -22.77 1.49 -16.00
C ASN A 77 -22.57 0.02 -15.59
N ILE A 78 -21.82 -0.23 -14.50
CA ILE A 78 -21.70 -1.57 -13.94
C ILE A 78 -23.07 -2.04 -13.39
N PRO A 79 -23.46 -3.32 -13.59
CA PRO A 79 -24.74 -3.84 -13.09
C PRO A 79 -24.96 -3.59 -11.59
N GLU A 80 -26.12 -3.06 -11.21
CA GLU A 80 -26.42 -2.64 -9.83
C GLU A 80 -26.21 -3.76 -8.80
N GLY A 81 -26.48 -5.01 -9.16
CA GLY A 81 -26.22 -6.16 -8.28
C GLY A 81 -24.73 -6.31 -7.92
N LEU A 82 -23.82 -6.03 -8.85
CA LEU A 82 -22.37 -6.04 -8.61
C LEU A 82 -21.93 -4.82 -7.81
N VAL A 83 -22.51 -3.65 -8.08
CA VAL A 83 -22.26 -2.41 -7.31
C VAL A 83 -22.59 -2.63 -5.84
N VAL A 84 -23.78 -3.16 -5.54
CA VAL A 84 -24.23 -3.43 -4.16
C VAL A 84 -23.35 -4.48 -3.50
N ALA A 85 -23.01 -5.56 -4.22
CA ALA A 85 -22.16 -6.62 -3.69
C ALA A 85 -20.75 -6.12 -3.36
N TYR A 86 -20.15 -5.32 -4.25
CA TYR A 86 -18.81 -4.76 -4.05
C TYR A 86 -18.77 -3.75 -2.91
N ALA A 87 -19.74 -2.83 -2.83
CA ALA A 87 -19.83 -1.88 -1.73
C ALA A 87 -20.00 -2.58 -0.38
N ALA A 88 -20.83 -3.62 -0.31
CA ALA A 88 -21.00 -4.44 0.89
C ALA A 88 -19.71 -5.17 1.29
N TRP A 89 -19.01 -5.76 0.31
CA TRP A 89 -17.71 -6.39 0.53
C TRP A 89 -16.67 -5.39 1.03
N LEU A 90 -16.60 -4.21 0.42
CA LEU A 90 -15.63 -3.17 0.76
C LEU A 90 -15.87 -2.63 2.17
N LYS A 91 -17.13 -2.45 2.56
CA LYS A 91 -17.49 -2.08 3.93
C LYS A 91 -17.03 -3.13 4.94
N ALA A 92 -17.23 -4.42 4.64
CA ALA A 92 -16.77 -5.51 5.51
C ALA A 92 -15.23 -5.57 5.57
N PHE A 93 -14.56 -5.37 4.43
CA PHE A 93 -13.10 -5.32 4.34
C PHE A 93 -12.52 -4.17 5.18
N HIS A 94 -13.09 -2.96 5.11
CA HIS A 94 -12.66 -1.81 5.90
C HIS A 94 -12.83 -2.03 7.41
N ALA A 95 -13.89 -2.70 7.83
CA ALA A 95 -14.05 -3.10 9.23
C ALA A 95 -12.96 -4.09 9.65
N ASP A 96 -12.63 -5.05 8.79
CA ASP A 96 -11.58 -6.02 9.03
C ASP A 96 -10.17 -5.39 9.06
N GLU A 97 -9.91 -4.45 8.16
CA GLU A 97 -8.68 -3.67 8.09
C GLU A 97 -8.51 -2.81 9.34
N SER A 98 -9.55 -2.11 9.78
CA SER A 98 -9.51 -1.31 11.00
C SER A 98 -9.18 -2.14 12.24
N ASP A 99 -9.82 -3.30 12.43
CA ASP A 99 -9.49 -4.21 13.54
C ASP A 99 -8.04 -4.70 13.47
N PHE A 100 -7.55 -5.02 12.26
CA PHE A 100 -6.15 -5.43 12.07
C PHE A 100 -5.15 -4.34 12.46
N TYR A 101 -5.36 -3.09 12.01
CA TYR A 101 -4.49 -1.96 12.34
C TYR A 101 -4.48 -1.67 13.85
N VAL A 102 -5.65 -1.72 14.49
CA VAL A 102 -5.77 -1.59 15.95
C VAL A 102 -4.95 -2.67 16.68
N ARG A 103 -5.04 -3.93 16.24
CA ARG A 103 -4.26 -5.03 16.82
C ARG A 103 -2.76 -4.90 16.57
N ALA A 104 -2.37 -4.42 15.38
CA ALA A 104 -0.98 -4.13 15.06
C ALA A 104 -0.42 -2.98 15.91
N GLY A 105 -1.29 -2.17 16.52
CA GLY A 105 -0.92 -0.95 17.21
C GLY A 105 -0.43 0.14 16.25
N VAL A 106 -0.87 0.07 14.99
CA VAL A 106 -0.51 1.01 13.92
C VAL A 106 -1.73 1.89 13.62
N ASP A 107 -1.51 3.20 13.57
CA ASP A 107 -2.54 4.18 13.22
C ASP A 107 -2.90 4.05 11.73
N ILE A 108 -4.18 3.77 11.47
CA ILE A 108 -4.73 3.60 10.12
C ILE A 108 -4.64 4.89 9.28
N ALA A 109 -4.44 6.06 9.91
CA ALA A 109 -4.14 7.31 9.21
C ALA A 109 -2.93 7.19 8.27
N LEU A 110 -2.04 6.22 8.50
CA LEU A 110 -0.94 5.87 7.60
C LEU A 110 -1.42 5.65 6.15
N LEU A 111 -2.56 4.97 5.95
CA LEU A 111 -3.10 4.70 4.62
C LEU A 111 -3.55 6.00 3.95
N ALA A 112 -4.35 6.82 4.63
CA ALA A 112 -4.85 8.08 4.10
C ALA A 112 -3.72 9.09 3.80
N ASP A 113 -2.72 9.16 4.66
CA ASP A 113 -1.57 10.05 4.44
C ASP A 113 -0.66 9.53 3.31
N SER A 114 -0.53 8.21 3.14
CA SER A 114 0.16 7.67 1.96
C SER A 114 -0.51 8.02 0.65
N GLU A 115 -1.85 8.04 0.60
CA GLU A 115 -2.62 8.46 -0.56
C GLU A 115 -2.36 9.95 -0.87
N LYS A 116 -2.38 10.83 0.15
CA LYS A 116 -2.03 12.25 -0.01
C LYS A 116 -0.60 12.46 -0.53
N ALA A 117 0.35 11.65 -0.07
CA ALA A 117 1.73 11.73 -0.53
C ALA A 117 1.86 11.34 -2.01
N VAL A 118 1.09 10.34 -2.45
CA VAL A 118 1.09 9.87 -3.84
C VAL A 118 0.32 10.80 -4.75
N SER A 119 -0.82 11.36 -4.31
CA SER A 119 -1.61 12.30 -5.10
C SER A 119 -0.88 13.62 -5.39
N ALA A 120 0.15 13.94 -4.60
CA ALA A 120 1.03 15.09 -4.83
C ALA A 120 2.14 14.83 -5.86
N LEU A 121 2.29 13.58 -6.31
CA LEU A 121 3.21 13.24 -7.39
C LEU A 121 2.59 13.62 -8.73
N ASP A 122 3.41 14.19 -9.60
CA ASP A 122 3.06 14.37 -11.00
C ASP A 122 3.15 13.01 -11.70
N LEU A 123 2.05 12.27 -11.79
CA LEU A 123 1.98 10.96 -12.43
C LEU A 123 1.64 11.10 -13.92
N ASP A 124 2.27 10.27 -14.75
CA ASP A 124 2.10 10.35 -16.20
C ASP A 124 0.81 9.64 -16.60
N GLU A 125 -0.05 10.34 -17.33
CA GLU A 125 -1.26 9.75 -17.90
C GLU A 125 -1.00 9.39 -19.37
N SER A 126 -1.45 8.21 -19.79
CA SER A 126 -1.43 7.82 -21.19
C SER A 126 -2.81 7.34 -21.63
N TYR A 127 -3.15 7.73 -22.85
CA TYR A 127 -4.41 7.46 -23.50
C TYR A 127 -4.13 6.76 -24.82
N THR A 128 -4.70 5.58 -25.05
CA THR A 128 -4.62 4.88 -26.33
C THR A 128 -6.01 4.66 -26.87
N LEU A 129 -6.24 4.99 -28.15
CA LEU A 129 -7.45 4.64 -28.87
C LEU A 129 -7.06 3.72 -30.04
N ASP A 130 -7.54 2.48 -30.01
CA ASP A 130 -7.46 1.59 -31.16
C ASP A 130 -8.50 2.03 -32.20
N ALA A 131 -8.04 2.53 -33.34
CA ALA A 131 -8.90 3.06 -34.39
C ALA A 131 -9.68 1.98 -35.16
N VAL A 132 -9.32 0.70 -35.01
CA VAL A 132 -9.94 -0.44 -35.69
C VAL A 132 -11.02 -1.06 -34.81
N THR A 133 -10.73 -1.28 -33.53
CA THR A 133 -11.68 -1.86 -32.56
C THR A 133 -12.54 -0.80 -31.88
N GLY A 134 -12.10 0.47 -31.91
CA GLY A 134 -12.70 1.55 -31.13
C GLY A 134 -12.38 1.47 -29.63
N GLU A 135 -11.45 0.59 -29.23
CA GLU A 135 -11.10 0.38 -27.83
C GLU A 135 -10.25 1.53 -27.31
N TYR A 136 -10.74 2.15 -26.24
CA TYR A 136 -10.03 3.17 -25.50
C TYR A 136 -9.38 2.55 -24.26
N SER A 137 -8.12 2.88 -24.00
CA SER A 137 -7.44 2.55 -22.76
C SER A 137 -6.84 3.81 -22.13
N TYR A 138 -6.94 3.89 -20.81
CA TYR A 138 -6.33 4.91 -19.98
C TYR A 138 -5.41 4.22 -18.98
N SER A 139 -4.20 4.75 -18.79
CA SER A 139 -3.31 4.28 -17.73
C SER A 139 -2.53 5.43 -17.12
N THR A 140 -2.28 5.33 -15.82
CA THR A 140 -1.44 6.26 -15.05
C THR A 140 -0.15 5.57 -14.63
N SER A 141 0.98 6.28 -14.66
CA SER A 141 2.21 5.75 -14.07
C SER A 141 2.04 5.58 -12.57
N ALA A 142 2.56 4.47 -12.04
CA ALA A 142 2.38 4.15 -10.63
C ALA A 142 3.23 5.08 -9.73
N GLY A 143 2.63 5.51 -8.62
CA GLY A 143 3.27 6.31 -7.58
C GLY A 143 3.26 5.59 -6.23
N VAL A 144 4.30 5.78 -5.42
CA VAL A 144 4.37 5.25 -4.05
C VAL A 144 4.91 6.28 -3.07
N TRP A 145 4.56 6.15 -1.80
CA TRP A 145 5.15 6.89 -0.70
C TRP A 145 6.07 5.97 0.11
N VAL A 146 7.31 6.42 0.30
CA VAL A 146 8.33 5.73 1.08
C VAL A 146 8.55 6.51 2.38
N PRO A 147 7.97 6.07 3.51
CA PRO A 147 8.13 6.77 4.79
C PRO A 147 9.54 6.61 5.37
N SER A 148 9.98 7.67 6.06
CA SER A 148 11.17 7.58 6.92
C SER A 148 10.91 6.67 8.12
N MET A 149 11.98 6.23 8.79
CA MET A 149 11.87 5.51 10.07
C MET A 149 11.08 6.32 11.11
N ARG A 150 11.29 7.65 11.14
CA ARG A 150 10.57 8.56 12.04
C ARG A 150 9.08 8.58 11.74
N SER A 151 8.69 8.61 10.47
CA SER A 151 7.28 8.57 10.06
C SER A 151 6.63 7.26 10.49
N LEU A 152 7.27 6.11 10.25
CA LEU A 152 6.74 4.80 10.66
C LEU A 152 6.53 4.70 12.18
N LYS A 153 7.49 5.21 12.97
CA LYS A 153 7.36 5.25 14.44
C LYS A 153 6.20 6.14 14.89
N LYS A 154 5.93 7.25 14.21
CA LYS A 154 4.78 8.13 14.50
C LYS A 154 3.45 7.38 14.35
N TYR A 155 3.31 6.56 13.30
CA TYR A 155 2.13 5.72 13.12
C TYR A 155 2.11 4.49 14.03
N GLY A 156 3.05 4.33 14.96
CA GLY A 156 3.02 3.24 15.93
C GLY A 156 3.69 1.93 15.47
N VAL A 157 4.44 1.92 14.37
CA VAL A 157 5.26 0.75 13.99
C VAL A 157 6.39 0.57 15.01
N LYS A 158 6.26 -0.47 15.85
CA LYS A 158 7.18 -0.79 16.95
C LYS A 158 8.34 -1.66 16.49
N ASP A 159 9.40 -1.66 17.31
CA ASP A 159 10.61 -2.49 17.14
C ASP A 159 11.18 -2.50 15.72
N LEU A 160 11.15 -1.32 15.10
CA LEU A 160 11.60 -1.07 13.73
C LEU A 160 13.12 -1.00 13.68
N LYS A 161 13.73 -1.94 12.95
CA LYS A 161 15.11 -1.87 12.50
C LYS A 161 15.11 -1.47 11.03
N TYR A 162 15.27 -0.19 10.79
CA TYR A 162 15.45 0.35 9.45
C TYR A 162 16.77 1.12 9.43
N CYS A 163 17.74 0.63 8.67
CA CYS A 163 19.05 1.26 8.62
C CYS A 163 19.09 2.55 7.78
N ARG A 164 17.95 2.99 7.24
CA ARG A 164 17.88 4.21 6.43
C ARG A 164 17.05 5.29 7.10
N ASP A 165 17.65 6.47 7.19
CA ASP A 165 16.99 7.79 7.19
C ASP A 165 17.38 8.52 5.89
N ASP A 166 17.54 7.76 4.80
CA ASP A 166 18.18 8.26 3.58
C ASP A 166 17.29 9.24 2.82
N GLY A 167 17.94 10.24 2.20
CA GLY A 167 17.30 11.14 1.26
C GLY A 167 16.83 10.43 -0.01
N ALA A 168 15.97 11.11 -0.78
CA ALA A 168 15.33 10.58 -1.99
C ALA A 168 16.28 9.85 -2.97
N THR A 169 17.54 10.29 -3.09
CA THR A 169 18.54 9.66 -3.96
C THR A 169 18.77 8.17 -3.68
N GLU A 170 18.95 7.77 -2.42
CA GLU A 170 19.24 6.36 -2.08
C GLU A 170 17.97 5.50 -2.17
N ILE A 171 16.81 6.07 -1.84
CA ILE A 171 15.51 5.41 -2.07
C ILE A 171 15.33 5.11 -3.56
N GLY A 172 15.62 6.06 -4.44
CA GLY A 172 15.57 5.86 -5.89
C GLY A 172 16.52 4.76 -6.38
N LYS A 173 17.76 4.71 -5.86
CA LYS A 173 18.71 3.64 -6.17
C LYS A 173 18.21 2.27 -5.72
N ALA A 174 17.61 2.19 -4.53
CA ALA A 174 17.08 0.96 -3.98
C ALA A 174 15.86 0.45 -4.75
N LEU A 175 14.91 1.33 -5.08
CA LEU A 175 13.78 0.99 -5.94
C LEU A 175 14.27 0.44 -7.29
N LYS A 176 15.19 1.14 -7.95
CA LYS A 176 15.79 0.71 -9.22
C LYS A 176 16.52 -0.63 -9.10
N LYS A 177 17.31 -0.84 -8.04
CA LYS A 177 18.02 -2.10 -7.78
C LYS A 177 17.07 -3.29 -7.69
N ASN A 178 15.88 -3.06 -7.13
CA ASN A 178 14.85 -4.09 -6.97
C ASN A 178 13.87 -4.17 -8.16
N GLY A 179 14.17 -3.53 -9.29
CA GLY A 179 13.34 -3.57 -10.50
C GLY A 179 12.05 -2.75 -10.40
N TYR A 180 11.94 -1.85 -9.42
CA TYR A 180 10.79 -0.99 -9.21
C TYR A 180 11.03 0.40 -9.81
N SER A 181 10.54 0.63 -11.02
CA SER A 181 10.65 1.93 -11.71
C SER A 181 9.34 2.70 -11.59
N VAL A 182 9.12 3.32 -10.43
CA VAL A 182 7.92 4.10 -10.10
C VAL A 182 8.31 5.50 -9.61
N LYS A 183 7.42 6.48 -9.78
CA LYS A 183 7.57 7.77 -9.11
C LYS A 183 7.36 7.55 -7.62
N PHE A 184 8.07 8.29 -6.77
CA PHE A 184 7.93 8.14 -5.33
C PHE A 184 7.99 9.47 -4.58
N SER A 185 7.31 9.49 -3.45
CA SER A 185 7.28 10.59 -2.50
C SER A 185 7.98 10.18 -1.21
N THR A 186 8.69 11.13 -0.59
CA THR A 186 9.26 11.00 0.76
C THR A 186 8.62 12.02 1.71
N ALA A 187 7.38 12.42 1.42
CA ALA A 187 6.66 13.42 2.21
C ALA A 187 6.59 13.03 3.69
N THR A 188 6.57 14.05 4.55
CA THR A 188 6.45 13.90 5.99
C THR A 188 5.17 14.57 6.46
N PHE A 189 4.42 13.89 7.32
CA PHE A 189 3.13 14.35 7.82
C PHE A 189 3.25 14.76 9.29
N HIS A 190 2.80 15.97 9.63
CA HIS A 190 2.88 16.57 10.96
C HIS A 190 1.65 16.29 11.80
#